data_AF-M1ENQ2-F1
#
_entry.id   AF-M1ENQ2-F1
#
_cell.length_a   1.000
_cell.length_b   1.000
_cell.length_c   1.000
_cell.angle_alpha   90.00
_cell.angle_beta   90.00
_cell.angle_gamma   90.00
#
_symmetry.space_group_name_H-M   'P 1'
#
loop_
_entity.id
_entity.type
_entity.pdbx_description
1 polymer ?
#
loop_
_entity_poly.entity_id
_entity_poly.type
_entity_poly.pdbx_seq_one_letter_code
_entity_poly.pdbx_strand_id
1 'polypeptide(L)'
;VEIRPVPECPKEHLGNRILVKVLTLKFEIEIEPLFASIALYDVKERKKISENFHCDLNSDQFKGFLRAYTPSVAPSSQARSAVFSVTYPSSD
;
A
#
# COMPACT_ATOMS: atom_id res chain seq x y z
N VAL A 1 6.33 19.17 35.94
CA VAL A 1 5.16 19.16 35.03
C VAL A 1 5.70 19.34 33.63
N GLU A 2 5.61 18.31 32.79
CA GLU A 2 5.89 18.47 31.34
C GLU A 2 4.76 19.30 30.73
N ILE A 3 5.09 20.47 30.18
CA ILE A 3 4.13 21.28 29.44
C ILE A 3 4.09 20.73 28.03
N ARG A 4 3.03 19.99 27.68
CA ARG A 4 2.77 19.59 26.31
C ARG A 4 2.09 20.76 25.57
N PRO A 5 2.56 21.15 24.39
CA PRO A 5 1.87 22.16 23.58
C PRO A 5 0.46 21.67 23.25
N VAL A 6 -0.49 22.60 23.16
CA VAL A 6 -1.88 22.30 22.78
C VAL A 6 -1.86 21.73 21.35
N PRO A 7 -2.49 20.57 21.10
CA PRO A 7 -2.58 20.01 19.75
C PRO A 7 -3.23 21.01 18.79
N GLU A 8 -2.72 21.13 17.57
CA GLU A 8 -3.44 21.88 16.54
C GLU A 8 -4.82 21.24 16.29
N CYS A 9 -5.82 22.08 16.00
CA CYS A 9 -7.14 21.61 15.61
C CYS A 9 -7.00 20.69 14.37
N PRO A 10 -7.65 19.51 14.34
CA PRO A 10 -7.59 18.61 13.18
C PRO A 10 -8.03 19.36 11.91
N LYS A 11 -7.16 19.40 10.91
CA LYS A 11 -7.45 19.99 9.60
C LYS A 11 -7.57 18.87 8.58
N GLU A 12 -8.53 19.00 7.68
CA GLU A 12 -8.62 18.09 6.54
C GLU A 12 -7.39 18.27 5.63
N HIS A 13 -6.76 17.16 5.24
CA HIS A 13 -5.66 17.17 4.30
C HIS A 13 -6.18 17.32 2.86
N LEU A 14 -6.44 18.56 2.46
CA LEU A 14 -6.82 18.95 1.10
C LEU A 14 -5.59 18.96 0.19
N GLY A 15 -5.57 18.15 -0.88
CA GLY A 15 -4.43 18.06 -1.78
C GLY A 15 -4.62 17.07 -2.91
N ASN A 16 -3.58 16.88 -3.72
CA ASN A 16 -3.58 15.97 -4.84
C ASN A 16 -3.38 14.53 -4.36
N ARG A 17 -4.23 13.64 -4.87
CA ARG A 17 -4.20 12.21 -4.57
C ARG A 17 -4.20 11.40 -5.86
N ILE A 18 -3.48 10.28 -5.86
CA ILE A 18 -3.41 9.36 -7.00
C ILE A 18 -4.06 8.04 -6.58
N LEU A 19 -5.09 7.62 -7.33
CA LEU A 19 -5.66 6.29 -7.20
C LEU A 19 -4.90 5.32 -8.11
N VAL A 20 -4.28 4.31 -7.52
CA VAL A 20 -3.62 3.22 -8.22
C VAL A 20 -4.48 1.96 -8.09
N LYS A 21 -4.71 1.26 -9.19
CA LYS A 21 -5.41 -0.03 -9.23
C LYS A 21 -4.50 -1.07 -9.90
N VAL A 22 -4.28 -2.19 -9.25
CA VAL A 22 -3.56 -3.33 -9.81
C VAL A 22 -4.55 -4.21 -10.55
N LEU A 23 -4.54 -4.13 -11.88
CA LEU A 23 -5.45 -4.90 -12.73
C LEU A 23 -4.95 -6.34 -12.91
N THR A 24 -3.71 -6.49 -13.37
CA THR A 24 -3.09 -7.78 -13.67
C THR A 24 -1.58 -7.63 -13.66
N LEU A 25 -0.89 -8.58 -13.04
CA LEU A 25 0.55 -8.76 -13.15
C LEU A 25 0.77 -10.21 -13.56
N LYS A 26 1.40 -10.41 -14.72
CA LYS A 26 1.67 -11.74 -15.29
C LYS A 26 3.13 -11.81 -15.70
N PHE A 27 3.76 -12.92 -15.37
CA PHE A 27 5.10 -13.26 -15.83
C PHE A 27 4.99 -14.31 -16.94
N GLU A 28 6.02 -14.42 -17.78
CA GLU A 28 6.09 -15.48 -18.81
C GLU A 28 6.18 -16.88 -18.20
N ILE A 29 6.72 -16.97 -16.98
CA ILE A 29 6.73 -18.18 -16.16
C ILE A 29 5.67 -18.08 -15.07
N GLU A 30 5.06 -19.21 -14.71
CA GLU A 30 4.12 -19.28 -13.59
C GLU A 30 4.89 -19.23 -12.26
N ILE A 31 4.84 -18.09 -11.58
CA ILE A 31 5.44 -17.87 -10.27
C ILE A 31 4.31 -17.68 -9.25
N GLU A 32 4.18 -18.62 -8.32
CA GLU A 32 3.26 -18.53 -7.18
C GLU A 32 3.99 -18.96 -5.88
N PRO A 33 3.70 -18.33 -4.72
CA PRO A 33 2.80 -17.19 -4.53
C PRO A 33 3.34 -15.84 -5.00
N LEU A 34 2.42 -14.92 -5.31
CA LEU A 34 2.71 -13.55 -5.72
C LEU A 34 2.14 -12.52 -4.73
N PHE A 35 3.03 -11.87 -4.00
CA PHE A 35 2.74 -10.72 -3.14
C PHE A 35 3.54 -9.52 -3.63
N ALA A 36 2.92 -8.34 -3.66
CA ALA A 36 3.57 -7.12 -4.14
C ALA A 36 3.51 -5.99 -3.11
N SER A 37 4.56 -5.16 -3.12
CA SER A 37 4.60 -3.86 -2.44
C SER A 37 4.81 -2.78 -3.49
N ILE A 38 3.96 -1.75 -3.48
CA ILE A 38 3.97 -0.67 -4.47
C ILE A 38 4.16 0.65 -3.74
N ALA A 39 5.08 1.48 -4.22
CA ALA A 39 5.28 2.85 -3.73
C ALA A 39 5.60 3.79 -4.90
N LEU A 40 5.34 5.08 -4.71
CA LEU A 40 5.65 6.13 -5.66
C LEU A 40 7.06 6.68 -5.39
N TYR A 41 7.82 6.89 -6.47
CA TYR A 41 9.15 7.46 -6.42
C TYR A 41 9.21 8.71 -7.30
N ASP A 42 9.87 9.74 -6.79
CA ASP A 42 10.33 10.85 -7.62
C ASP A 42 11.62 10.41 -8.32
N VAL A 43 11.57 10.29 -9.65
CA VAL A 43 12.69 9.84 -10.49
C VAL A 43 13.81 10.89 -10.52
N LYS A 44 13.45 12.18 -10.46
CA LYS A 44 14.41 13.28 -10.51
C LYS A 44 15.21 13.34 -9.21
N GLU A 45 14.50 13.30 -8.07
CA GLU A 45 15.11 13.34 -6.74
C GLU A 45 15.59 11.97 -6.24
N ARG A 46 15.27 10.90 -7.00
CA ARG A 46 15.60 9.49 -6.70
C ARG A 46 15.17 9.06 -5.30
N LYS A 47 13.96 9.45 -4.90
CA LYS A 47 13.45 9.27 -3.54
C LYS A 47 12.04 8.69 -3.53
N LYS A 48 11.75 7.81 -2.55
CA LYS A 48 10.39 7.35 -2.23
C LYS A 48 9.56 8.51 -1.69
N ILE A 49 8.39 8.74 -2.27
CA ILE A 49 7.50 9.87 -1.95
C ILE A 49 6.11 9.43 -1.48
N SER A 50 5.88 8.15 -1.17
CA SER A 50 4.59 7.68 -0.66
C SER A 50 4.78 6.56 0.35
N GLU A 51 3.71 6.19 1.05
CA GLU A 51 3.64 4.92 1.79
C GLU A 51 3.77 3.68 0.89
N ASN A 52 3.89 2.50 1.50
CA ASN A 52 3.80 1.23 0.78
C ASN A 52 2.35 0.75 0.68
N PHE A 53 1.98 0.31 -0.51
CA PHE A 53 0.75 -0.44 -0.74
C PHE A 53 1.08 -1.92 -0.94
N HIS A 54 0.71 -2.74 0.04
CA HIS A 54 0.85 -4.18 -0.03
C HIS A 54 -0.40 -4.81 -0.64
N CYS A 55 -0.23 -5.71 -1.61
CA CYS A 55 -1.35 -6.43 -2.21
C CYS A 55 -1.01 -7.89 -2.52
N ASP A 56 -1.99 -8.75 -2.27
CA ASP A 56 -1.99 -10.17 -2.59
C ASP A 56 -2.50 -10.39 -4.01
N LEU A 57 -1.56 -10.75 -4.89
CA LEU A 57 -1.80 -10.92 -6.32
C LEU A 57 -2.14 -12.37 -6.71
N ASN A 58 -2.16 -13.29 -5.75
CA ASN A 58 -2.49 -14.70 -5.97
C ASN A 58 -3.91 -14.89 -6.54
N SER A 59 -4.11 -16.00 -7.25
CA SER A 59 -5.44 -16.48 -7.63
C SER A 59 -6.24 -16.88 -6.40
N ASP A 60 -7.58 -16.84 -6.47
CA ASP A 60 -8.43 -17.24 -5.34
C ASP A 60 -8.24 -18.71 -4.96
N GLN A 61 -7.91 -19.55 -5.95
CA GLN A 61 -7.53 -20.95 -5.73
C GLN A 61 -6.29 -21.05 -4.85
N PHE A 62 -5.23 -20.31 -5.18
CA PHE A 62 -3.97 -20.35 -4.43
C PHE A 62 -4.11 -19.76 -3.03
N LYS A 63 -4.91 -18.69 -2.88
CA LYS A 63 -5.28 -18.15 -1.56
C LYS A 63 -5.96 -19.21 -0.68
N GLY A 64 -6.76 -20.09 -1.28
CA GLY A 64 -7.35 -21.24 -0.61
C GLY A 64 -6.31 -22.19 -0.02
N PHE A 65 -5.25 -22.50 -0.77
CA PHE A 65 -4.14 -23.35 -0.29
C PHE A 65 -3.34 -22.68 0.84
N LEU A 66 -3.15 -21.36 0.78
CA LEU A 66 -2.39 -20.61 1.79
C LEU A 66 -3.13 -20.40 3.12
N ARG A 67 -4.47 -20.50 3.13
CA ARG A 67 -5.30 -20.20 4.31
C ARG A 67 -4.92 -21.03 5.54
N ALA A 68 -4.52 -22.29 5.35
CA ALA A 68 -4.11 -23.16 6.46
C ALA A 68 -2.78 -22.73 7.11
N TYR A 69 -1.93 -22.01 6.38
CA TYR A 69 -0.59 -21.58 6.81
C TYR A 69 -0.52 -20.09 7.14
N THR A 70 -1.59 -19.34 6.84
CA THR A 70 -1.68 -17.90 7.07
C THR A 70 -2.87 -17.61 7.99
N PRO A 71 -2.72 -17.80 9.31
CA PRO A 71 -3.84 -17.77 10.24
C PRO A 71 -4.47 -16.37 10.37
N SER A 72 -3.73 -15.33 10.02
CA SER A 72 -4.21 -13.95 10.02
C SER A 72 -3.71 -13.23 8.77
N VAL A 73 -4.63 -12.57 8.07
CA VAL A 73 -4.37 -11.77 6.89
C VAL A 73 -4.95 -10.38 7.13
N ALA A 74 -4.12 -9.35 7.00
CA ALA A 74 -4.58 -7.97 7.13
C ALA A 74 -5.54 -7.63 5.97
N PRO A 75 -6.72 -7.02 6.22
CA PRO A 75 -7.64 -6.63 5.14
C PRO A 75 -6.99 -5.71 4.10
N SER A 76 -6.06 -4.84 4.53
CA SER A 76 -5.31 -3.95 3.65
C SER A 76 -4.44 -4.71 2.64
N SER A 77 -3.87 -5.87 3.01
CA SER A 77 -3.05 -6.66 2.09
C SER A 77 -3.87 -7.40 1.03
N GLN A 78 -5.19 -7.47 1.18
CA GLN A 78 -6.10 -8.04 0.19
C GLN A 78 -6.62 -7.00 -0.81
N ALA A 79 -6.37 -5.71 -0.57
CA ALA A 79 -6.80 -4.66 -1.48
C ALA A 79 -6.06 -4.75 -2.82
N ARG A 80 -6.76 -4.39 -3.90
CA ARG A 80 -6.19 -4.26 -5.26
C ARG A 80 -6.04 -2.82 -5.70
N SER A 81 -6.33 -1.88 -4.80
CA SER A 81 -6.24 -0.45 -5.07
C SER A 81 -5.82 0.32 -3.84
N ALA A 82 -5.04 1.38 -4.05
CA ALA A 82 -4.63 2.31 -3.02
C ALA A 82 -4.72 3.76 -3.53
N VAL A 83 -4.93 4.67 -2.59
CA VAL A 83 -4.91 6.10 -2.86
C VAL A 83 -3.69 6.68 -2.17
N PHE A 84 -2.78 7.27 -2.94
CA PHE A 84 -1.57 7.91 -2.43
C PHE A 84 -1.76 9.42 -2.37
N SER A 85 -1.46 10.01 -1.22
CA SER A 85 -1.37 11.47 -1.07
C SER A 85 -0.01 11.95 -1.60
N VAL A 86 -0.03 12.84 -2.60
CA VAL A 86 1.20 13.40 -3.19
C VAL A 86 1.53 14.76 -2.56
N THR A 87 0.51 15.53 -2.16
CA THR A 87 0.70 16.81 -1.47
C THR A 87 1.18 16.63 -0.03
N TYR A 88 0.68 15.60 0.65
CA TYR A 88 1.09 15.27 2.02
C TYR A 88 1.50 13.79 2.06
N PRO A 89 2.70 13.47 1.57
CA PRO A 89 3.15 12.09 1.52
C PRO A 89 3.37 11.54 2.93
N SER A 90 2.84 10.35 3.20
CA SER A 90 3.10 9.66 4.46
C SER A 90 4.52 9.10 4.45
N SER A 91 5.20 9.23 5.60
CA SER A 91 6.51 8.62 5.84
C SER A 91 6.27 7.25 6.46
N ASP A 92 6.22 6.24 5.60
CA ASP A 92 6.13 4.82 5.98
C ASP A 92 7.51 4.16 5.86
#